data_AF-T0PKM1-F1
#
_entry.id   AF-T0PKM1-F1
#
_cell.length_a   1.000
_cell.length_b   1.000
_cell.length_c   1.000
_cell.angle_alpha   90.00
_cell.angle_beta   90.00
_cell.angle_gamma   90.00
#
_symmetry.space_group_name_H-M   'P 1'
#
loop_
_entity.id
_entity.type
_entity.pdbx_description
1 polymer ?
#
loop_
_entity_poly.entity_id
_entity_poly.type
_entity_poly.pdbx_seq_one_letter_code
_entity_poly.pdbx_strand_id
1 'polypeptide(L)'
;MSKEEIKTKIFGKNIKQKIYDEVLNILVERKKINLSEKFVAAYDFKIKFTKEQEKMKEDIIKEFKESSFNPPKYIDMAAKQKDKVGFKMVYEALLDQNMLVRLNEECTLLKEDYEKAKELIKNYIIENKSIAAGSARELLDTNRKYAVAILEHLDSIKFTKRIENDRVLF
;
A
#
# COMPACT_ATOMS: atom_id res chain seq x y z
N MET A 1 16.04 3.14 10.86
CA MET A 1 16.24 2.86 12.30
C MET A 1 14.90 3.04 13.01
N SER A 2 14.61 2.32 14.09
CA SER A 2 13.31 2.52 14.77
C SER A 2 13.25 3.90 15.46
N LYS A 3 12.04 4.48 15.57
CA LYS A 3 11.84 5.74 16.32
C LYS A 3 12.38 5.63 17.75
N GLU A 4 12.05 4.54 18.44
CA GLU A 4 12.47 4.33 19.82
C GLU A 4 14.00 4.19 19.97
N GLU A 5 14.67 3.55 19.01
CA GLU A 5 16.14 3.52 19.00
C GLU A 5 16.75 4.91 18.78
N ILE A 6 16.20 5.74 17.89
CA ILE A 6 16.70 7.11 17.71
C ILE A 6 16.48 7.93 18.98
N LYS A 7 15.30 7.82 19.59
CA LYS A 7 14.98 8.51 20.84
C LYS A 7 16.00 8.17 21.92
N THR A 8 16.25 6.87 22.13
CA THR A 8 17.15 6.40 23.18
C THR A 8 18.63 6.65 22.90
N LYS A 9 19.10 6.44 21.65
CA LYS A 9 20.52 6.58 21.28
C LYS A 9 20.96 8.01 21.03
N ILE A 10 20.10 8.87 20.48
CA ILE A 10 20.46 10.23 20.06
C ILE A 10 19.99 11.28 21.06
N PHE A 11 18.74 11.19 21.53
CA PHE A 11 18.13 12.20 22.40
C PHE A 11 18.16 11.82 23.88
N GLY A 12 18.54 10.58 24.19
CA GLY A 12 18.58 10.04 25.55
C GLY A 12 17.20 9.63 26.08
N LYS A 13 17.20 8.74 27.09
CA LYS A 13 15.96 8.16 27.67
C LYS A 13 15.04 9.19 28.35
N ASN A 14 15.56 10.36 28.71
CA ASN A 14 14.86 11.36 29.51
C ASN A 14 14.14 12.42 28.68
N ILE A 15 14.23 12.40 27.35
CA ILE A 15 13.50 13.34 26.52
C ILE A 15 11.98 13.12 26.65
N LYS A 16 11.23 14.20 26.90
CA LYS A 16 9.77 14.16 26.89
C LYS A 16 9.28 13.78 25.49
N GLN A 17 8.33 12.85 25.42
CA GLN A 17 7.77 12.34 24.15
C GLN A 17 7.35 13.48 23.21
N LYS A 18 6.63 14.48 23.73
CA LYS A 18 6.16 15.64 22.96
C LYS A 18 7.30 16.43 22.29
N ILE A 19 8.46 16.57 22.96
CA ILE A 19 9.61 17.28 22.40
C ILE A 19 10.26 16.43 21.29
N TYR A 20 10.38 15.12 21.53
CA TYR A 20 10.90 14.20 20.54
C TYR A 20 10.07 14.21 19.25
N ASP A 21 8.75 14.13 19.37
CA ASP A 21 7.84 14.15 18.22
C ASP A 21 7.92 15.48 17.46
N GLU A 22 7.99 16.61 18.16
CA GLU A 22 8.13 17.94 17.55
C GLU A 22 9.44 18.06 16.75
N VAL A 23 10.55 17.56 17.30
CA VAL A 23 11.86 17.56 16.62
C VAL A 23 11.80 16.71 15.35
N LEU A 24 11.17 15.53 15.40
CA LEU A 24 10.99 14.70 14.23
C LEU A 24 10.14 15.40 13.16
N ASN A 25 9.04 16.05 13.54
CA ASN A 25 8.19 16.81 12.62
C ASN A 25 8.97 17.93 11.92
N ILE A 26 9.77 18.70 12.67
CA ILE A 26 10.64 19.73 12.09
C ILE A 26 11.63 19.14 11.08
N LEU A 27 12.20 17.96 11.37
CA LEU A 27 13.14 17.30 10.45
C LEU A 27 12.45 16.76 9.19
N VAL A 28 11.19 16.34 9.29
CA VAL A 28 10.35 15.97 8.13
C VAL A 28 10.04 17.20 7.28
N GLU A 29 9.57 18.29 7.89
CA GLU A 29 9.28 19.56 7.20
C GLU A 29 10.52 20.09 6.46
N ARG A 30 11.69 19.94 7.07
CA ARG A 30 12.99 20.32 6.49
C ARG A 30 13.53 19.31 5.47
N LYS A 31 12.77 18.26 5.12
CA LYS A 31 13.17 17.21 4.17
C LYS A 31 14.52 16.58 4.53
N LYS A 32 14.77 16.33 5.82
CA LYS A 32 15.99 15.63 6.29
C LYS A 32 15.72 14.16 6.54
N ILE A 33 14.51 13.83 6.99
CA ILE A 33 14.10 12.46 7.27
C ILE A 33 12.73 12.18 6.66
N ASN A 34 12.46 10.90 6.43
CA ASN A 34 11.12 10.38 6.25
C ASN A 34 10.74 9.54 7.47
N LEU A 35 9.48 9.64 7.89
CA LEU A 35 8.92 8.85 8.99
C LEU A 35 7.94 7.83 8.43
N SER A 36 8.08 6.58 8.85
CA SER A 36 7.00 5.59 8.81
C SER A 36 6.41 5.41 10.21
N GLU A 37 5.44 4.52 10.40
CA GLU A 37 4.89 4.26 11.74
C GLU A 37 5.99 3.92 12.76
N LYS A 38 6.92 3.02 12.38
CA LYS A 38 7.94 2.48 13.28
C LYS A 38 9.36 3.00 13.01
N PHE A 39 9.64 3.51 11.82
CA PHE A 39 10.99 3.81 11.40
C PHE A 39 11.21 5.28 11.05
N VAL A 40 12.47 5.67 11.15
CA VAL A 40 13.03 6.92 10.64
C VAL A 40 14.12 6.55 9.62
N ALA A 41 14.06 7.20 8.46
CA ALA A 41 15.03 7.06 7.38
C ALA A 41 15.50 8.45 6.93
N ALA A 42 16.69 8.55 6.32
CA ALA A 42 17.08 9.79 5.64
C ALA A 42 16.09 10.09 4.51
N TYR A 43 15.89 11.38 4.21
CA TYR A 43 14.92 11.81 3.19
C TYR A 43 15.17 11.13 1.82
N ASP A 44 16.44 11.01 1.42
CA ASP A 44 16.83 10.38 0.15
C ASP A 44 17.18 8.89 0.27
N PHE A 45 16.87 8.26 1.41
CA PHE A 45 17.15 6.84 1.59
C PHE A 45 16.31 6.01 0.61
N LYS A 46 17.00 5.25 -0.24
CA LYS A 46 16.39 4.25 -1.12
C LYS A 46 16.82 2.87 -0.66
N ILE A 47 15.86 1.96 -0.56
CA ILE A 47 16.12 0.54 -0.29
C ILE A 47 16.96 0.02 -1.45
N LYS A 48 18.18 -0.44 -1.15
CA LYS A 48 19.04 -1.16 -2.10
C LYS A 48 18.84 -2.65 -1.90
N PHE A 49 18.32 -3.30 -2.92
CA PHE A 49 18.15 -4.74 -2.92
C PHE A 49 19.46 -5.44 -3.27
N THR A 50 19.67 -6.64 -2.73
CA THR A 50 20.68 -7.56 -3.27
C THR A 50 20.21 -8.09 -4.63
N LYS A 51 21.12 -8.69 -5.42
CA LYS A 51 20.74 -9.30 -6.71
C LYS A 51 19.60 -10.32 -6.59
N GLU A 52 19.60 -11.09 -5.50
CA GLU A 52 18.54 -12.07 -5.23
C GLU A 52 17.20 -11.39 -4.93
N GLN A 53 17.23 -10.30 -4.16
CA GLN A 53 16.04 -9.51 -3.83
C GLN A 53 15.52 -8.72 -5.03
N GLU A 54 16.40 -8.23 -5.92
CA GLU A 54 15.99 -7.63 -7.19
C GLU A 54 15.24 -8.62 -8.05
N LYS A 55 15.73 -9.85 -8.16
CA LYS A 55 15.04 -10.93 -8.87
C LYS A 55 13.68 -11.24 -8.24
N MET A 56 13.60 -11.34 -6.91
CA MET A 56 12.31 -11.53 -6.22
C MET A 56 11.34 -10.38 -6.51
N LYS A 57 11.84 -9.14 -6.54
CA LYS A 57 11.02 -7.97 -6.90
C LYS A 57 10.48 -8.10 -8.32
N GLU A 58 11.33 -8.46 -9.29
CA GLU A 58 10.90 -8.65 -10.68
C GLU A 58 9.84 -9.74 -10.80
N ASP A 59 10.03 -10.88 -10.11
CA ASP A 59 9.08 -11.99 -10.10
C ASP A 59 7.73 -11.56 -9.50
N ILE A 60 7.73 -10.84 -8.37
CA ILE A 60 6.51 -10.30 -7.75
C ILE A 60 5.78 -9.37 -8.73
N ILE A 61 6.48 -8.40 -9.32
CA ILE A 61 5.87 -7.43 -10.21
C ILE A 61 5.31 -8.13 -11.46
N LYS A 62 6.01 -9.13 -11.99
CA LYS A 62 5.53 -9.93 -13.11
C LYS A 62 4.25 -10.69 -12.78
N GLU A 63 4.20 -11.40 -11.65
CA GLU A 63 3.02 -12.16 -11.22
C GLU A 63 1.79 -11.24 -11.03
N PHE A 64 1.99 -10.03 -10.51
CA PHE A 64 0.91 -9.04 -10.42
C PHE A 64 0.48 -8.51 -11.81
N LYS A 65 1.41 -8.20 -12.72
CA LYS A 65 1.08 -7.71 -14.06
C LYS A 65 0.27 -8.71 -14.87
N GLU A 66 0.60 -9.99 -14.75
CA GLU A 66 -0.12 -11.09 -15.44
C GLU A 66 -1.53 -11.32 -14.88
N SER A 67 -1.76 -10.95 -13.62
CA SER A 67 -3.04 -11.17 -12.93
C SER A 67 -3.94 -9.94 -12.84
N SER A 68 -3.43 -8.73 -13.15
CA SER A 68 -4.19 -7.48 -13.23
C SER A 68 -5.05 -7.24 -11.97
N PHE A 69 -6.37 -7.35 -12.08
CA PHE A 69 -7.32 -7.20 -10.97
C PHE A 69 -7.59 -8.46 -10.14
N ASN A 70 -6.86 -9.55 -10.38
CA ASN A 70 -6.95 -10.78 -9.60
C ASN A 70 -5.59 -11.28 -9.04
N PRO A 71 -4.73 -10.45 -8.41
CA PRO A 71 -3.44 -10.93 -7.91
C PRO A 71 -3.55 -12.02 -6.84
N PRO A 72 -2.54 -12.90 -6.73
CA PRO A 72 -2.48 -13.89 -5.66
C PRO A 72 -2.31 -13.24 -4.29
N LYS A 73 -2.72 -13.93 -3.23
CA LYS A 73 -2.53 -13.42 -1.86
C LYS A 73 -1.04 -13.50 -1.49
N TYR A 74 -0.61 -12.57 -0.63
CA TYR A 74 0.74 -12.59 -0.05
C TYR A 74 1.11 -13.96 0.54
N ILE A 75 0.19 -14.60 1.28
CA ILE A 75 0.43 -15.90 1.92
C ILE A 75 0.73 -16.99 0.88
N ASP A 76 -0.01 -17.00 -0.23
CA ASP A 76 0.14 -17.98 -1.30
C ASP A 76 1.46 -17.79 -2.04
N MET A 77 1.85 -16.54 -2.28
CA MET A 77 3.15 -16.22 -2.89
C MET A 77 4.31 -16.59 -1.94
N ALA A 78 4.22 -16.19 -0.67
CA ALA A 78 5.23 -16.44 0.34
C ALA A 78 5.45 -17.94 0.60
N ALA A 79 4.39 -18.75 0.49
CA ALA A 79 4.48 -20.20 0.64
C ALA A 79 5.34 -20.88 -0.44
N LYS A 80 5.42 -20.29 -1.64
CA LYS A 80 6.23 -20.81 -2.77
C LYS A 80 7.72 -20.46 -2.64
N GLN A 81 8.09 -19.53 -1.77
CA GLN A 81 9.46 -19.01 -1.68
C GLN A 81 10.33 -19.83 -0.73
N LYS A 82 11.57 -20.08 -1.17
CA LYS A 82 12.61 -20.70 -0.32
C LYS A 82 13.03 -19.75 0.80
N ASP A 83 13.27 -18.48 0.46
CA ASP A 83 13.57 -17.42 1.43
C ASP A 83 12.33 -16.58 1.74
N LYS A 84 11.60 -16.98 2.78
CA LYS A 84 10.39 -16.28 3.24
C LYS A 84 10.70 -14.93 3.89
N VAL A 85 11.89 -14.78 4.50
CA VAL A 85 12.27 -13.54 5.18
C VAL A 85 12.64 -12.49 4.15
N GLY A 86 13.48 -12.83 3.18
CA GLY A 86 13.80 -11.96 2.06
C GLY A 86 12.57 -11.59 1.24
N PHE A 87 11.68 -12.56 0.95
CA PHE A 87 10.42 -12.27 0.28
C PHE A 87 9.56 -11.25 1.04
N LYS A 88 9.40 -11.43 2.35
CA LYS A 88 8.66 -10.48 3.19
C LYS A 88 9.27 -9.08 3.12
N MET A 89 10.59 -8.97 3.24
CA MET A 89 11.29 -7.69 3.18
C MET A 89 11.10 -7.00 1.82
N VAL A 90 11.20 -7.75 0.73
CA VAL A 90 10.98 -7.21 -0.62
C VAL A 90 9.53 -6.76 -0.79
N TYR A 91 8.57 -7.58 -0.38
CA TYR A 91 7.15 -7.25 -0.49
C TYR A 91 6.78 -6.00 0.32
N GLU A 92 7.25 -5.89 1.57
CA GLU A 92 7.06 -4.70 2.41
C GLU A 92 7.74 -3.48 1.79
N ALA A 93 8.95 -3.63 1.24
CA ALA A 93 9.63 -2.55 0.53
C ALA A 93 8.85 -2.06 -0.71
N LEU A 94 8.16 -2.94 -1.43
CA LEU A 94 7.32 -2.56 -2.57
C LEU A 94 6.05 -1.80 -2.15
N LEU A 95 5.48 -2.14 -0.99
CA LEU A 95 4.38 -1.38 -0.37
C LEU A 95 4.88 0.00 0.08
N ASP A 96 6.02 0.07 0.75
CA ASP A 96 6.62 1.32 1.23
C ASP A 96 7.01 2.24 0.06
N GLN A 97 7.45 1.67 -1.07
CA GLN A 97 7.72 2.40 -2.31
C GLN A 97 6.46 2.72 -3.13
N ASN A 98 5.27 2.37 -2.63
CA ASN A 98 3.97 2.58 -3.28
C ASN A 98 3.90 1.97 -4.70
N MET A 99 4.70 0.92 -4.96
CA MET A 99 4.60 0.10 -6.18
C MET A 99 3.43 -0.90 -6.06
N LEU A 100 3.16 -1.33 -4.83
CA LEU A 100 1.99 -2.12 -4.47
C LEU A 100 1.08 -1.28 -3.56
N VAL A 101 -0.23 -1.44 -3.73
CA VAL A 101 -1.26 -0.78 -2.92
C VAL A 101 -2.03 -1.85 -2.18
N ARG A 102 -1.91 -1.86 -0.85
CA ARG A 102 -2.69 -2.76 0.01
C ARG A 102 -4.11 -2.22 0.16
N LEU A 103 -5.10 -3.01 -0.27
CA LEU A 103 -6.52 -2.67 -0.13
C LEU A 103 -7.04 -3.08 1.24
N ASN A 104 -6.70 -4.31 1.66
CA ASN A 104 -6.98 -4.89 2.98
C ASN A 104 -5.92 -5.97 3.31
N GLU A 105 -6.15 -6.78 4.33
CA GLU A 105 -5.19 -7.82 4.74
C GLU A 105 -4.90 -8.88 3.66
N GLU A 106 -5.86 -9.15 2.78
CA GLU A 106 -5.75 -10.23 1.80
C GLU A 106 -5.71 -9.79 0.33
N CYS A 107 -5.91 -8.51 0.04
CA CYS A 107 -5.96 -7.96 -1.31
C CYS A 107 -4.93 -6.85 -1.45
N THR A 108 -4.07 -6.99 -2.46
CA THR A 108 -3.08 -5.98 -2.85
C THR A 108 -3.10 -5.88 -4.37
N LEU A 109 -2.95 -4.68 -4.90
CA LEU A 109 -2.85 -4.43 -6.34
C LEU A 109 -1.50 -3.79 -6.67
N LEU A 110 -1.09 -3.89 -7.93
CA LEU A 110 -0.09 -2.98 -8.46
C LEU A 110 -0.64 -1.57 -8.44
N LYS A 111 0.25 -0.59 -8.29
CA LYS A 111 -0.14 0.83 -8.29
C LYS A 111 -0.85 1.23 -9.58
N GLU A 112 -0.35 0.75 -10.72
CA GLU A 112 -0.92 1.02 -12.04
C GLU A 112 -2.36 0.48 -12.15
N ASP A 113 -2.59 -0.76 -11.71
CA ASP A 113 -3.93 -1.37 -11.70
C ASP A 113 -4.85 -0.65 -10.72
N TYR A 114 -4.38 -0.33 -9.52
CA TYR A 114 -5.16 0.42 -8.55
C TYR A 114 -5.67 1.77 -9.10
N GLU A 115 -4.78 2.57 -9.72
CA GLU A 115 -5.18 3.85 -10.31
C GLU A 115 -6.14 3.65 -11.49
N LYS A 116 -5.92 2.62 -12.31
CA LYS A 116 -6.83 2.25 -13.40
C LYS A 116 -8.23 1.88 -12.87
N ALA A 117 -8.31 1.05 -11.82
CA ALA A 117 -9.57 0.68 -11.21
C ALA A 117 -10.32 1.91 -10.66
N LYS A 118 -9.59 2.80 -10.00
CA LYS A 118 -10.12 4.04 -9.44
C LYS A 118 -10.71 4.95 -10.51
N GLU A 119 -10.03 5.14 -11.63
CA GLU A 119 -10.53 5.95 -12.75
C GLU A 119 -11.73 5.28 -13.46
N LEU A 120 -11.70 3.96 -13.67
CA LEU A 120 -12.83 3.23 -14.24
C LEU A 120 -14.09 3.38 -13.38
N ILE A 121 -13.96 3.18 -12.07
CA ILE A 121 -15.07 3.33 -11.11
C ILE A 121 -15.61 4.76 -11.12
N LYS A 122 -14.71 5.75 -11.12
CA LYS A 122 -15.10 7.17 -11.17
C LYS A 122 -15.91 7.49 -12.42
N ASN A 123 -15.43 7.08 -13.59
CA ASN A 123 -16.12 7.32 -14.85
C ASN A 123 -17.48 6.62 -14.88
N TYR A 124 -17.55 5.38 -14.40
CA TYR A 124 -18.81 4.65 -14.29
C TYR A 124 -19.82 5.37 -13.39
N ILE A 125 -19.40 5.86 -12.22
CA ILE A 125 -20.29 6.60 -11.31
C ILE A 125 -20.73 7.93 -11.93
N ILE A 126 -19.87 8.64 -12.66
CA ILE A 126 -20.24 9.90 -13.34
C ILE A 126 -21.35 9.63 -14.38
N GLU A 127 -21.24 8.53 -15.13
CA GLU A 127 -22.21 8.17 -16.17
C GLU A 127 -23.51 7.58 -15.59
N ASN A 128 -23.42 6.76 -14.54
CA ASN A 128 -24.54 5.95 -14.02
C ASN A 128 -25.07 6.44 -12.66
N LYS A 129 -24.52 7.54 -12.12
CA LYS A 129 -24.78 8.15 -10.80
C LYS A 129 -24.31 7.36 -9.58
N SER A 130 -24.27 6.03 -9.66
CA SER A 130 -23.79 5.16 -8.59
C SER A 130 -23.18 3.88 -9.13
N ILE A 131 -22.52 3.12 -8.25
CA ILE A 131 -22.01 1.78 -8.57
C ILE A 131 -22.28 0.79 -7.43
N ALA A 132 -22.88 -0.35 -7.77
CA ALA A 132 -23.02 -1.49 -6.88
C ALA A 132 -21.79 -2.41 -6.95
N ALA A 133 -21.57 -3.25 -5.94
CA ALA A 133 -20.45 -4.20 -5.94
C ALA A 133 -20.48 -5.19 -7.12
N GLY A 134 -21.67 -5.57 -7.61
CA GLY A 134 -21.83 -6.42 -8.80
C GLY A 134 -21.35 -5.73 -10.07
N SER A 135 -21.76 -4.48 -10.29
CA SER A 135 -21.32 -3.68 -11.44
C SER A 135 -19.82 -3.39 -11.41
N ALA A 136 -19.24 -3.13 -10.24
CA ALA A 136 -17.78 -2.95 -10.11
C ALA A 136 -17.00 -4.22 -10.47
N ARG A 137 -17.52 -5.39 -10.09
CA ARG A 137 -16.94 -6.69 -10.46
C ARG A 137 -16.91 -6.89 -11.97
N GLU A 138 -18.01 -6.56 -12.64
CA GLU A 138 -18.15 -6.70 -14.10
C GLU A 138 -17.30 -5.66 -14.83
N LEU A 139 -17.32 -4.41 -14.39
CA LEU A 139 -16.52 -3.31 -14.94
C LEU A 139 -15.01 -3.61 -14.90
N LEU A 140 -14.54 -4.19 -13.79
CA LEU A 140 -13.13 -4.49 -13.57
C LEU A 140 -12.73 -5.91 -13.99
N ASP A 141 -13.66 -6.72 -14.52
CA ASP A 141 -13.43 -8.15 -14.84
C ASP A 141 -12.65 -8.89 -13.72
N THR A 142 -13.16 -8.75 -12.49
CA THR A 142 -12.50 -9.27 -11.29
C THR A 142 -13.44 -10.20 -10.52
N ASN A 143 -12.92 -10.86 -9.49
CA ASN A 143 -13.74 -11.63 -8.56
C ASN A 143 -14.40 -10.73 -7.51
N ARG A 144 -15.43 -11.27 -6.83
CA ARG A 144 -16.20 -10.53 -5.81
C ARG A 144 -15.32 -10.03 -4.66
N LYS A 145 -14.30 -10.80 -4.28
CA LYS A 145 -13.39 -10.44 -3.19
C LYS A 145 -12.62 -9.15 -3.53
N TYR A 146 -12.01 -9.08 -4.71
CA TYR A 146 -11.28 -7.88 -5.15
C TYR A 146 -12.20 -6.70 -5.43
N ALA A 147 -13.35 -6.90 -6.08
CA ALA A 147 -14.32 -5.83 -6.31
C ALA A 147 -14.75 -5.14 -5.00
N VAL A 148 -15.10 -5.94 -3.98
CA VAL A 148 -15.48 -5.42 -2.66
C VAL A 148 -14.28 -4.73 -1.99
N ALA A 149 -13.10 -5.35 -2.00
CA ALA A 149 -11.90 -4.78 -1.38
C ALA A 149 -11.51 -3.43 -1.98
N ILE A 150 -11.58 -3.29 -3.31
CA ILE A 150 -11.31 -2.01 -3.99
C ILE A 150 -12.31 -0.96 -3.52
N LEU A 151 -13.60 -1.26 -3.55
CA LEU A 151 -14.65 -0.32 -3.18
C LEU A 151 -14.57 0.09 -1.70
N GLU A 152 -14.32 -0.85 -0.78
CA GLU A 152 -14.14 -0.55 0.64
C GLU A 152 -12.90 0.30 0.89
N HIS A 153 -11.81 0.03 0.16
CA HIS A 153 -10.61 0.85 0.23
C HIS A 153 -10.88 2.28 -0.27
N LEU A 154 -11.61 2.45 -1.38
CA LEU A 154 -12.02 3.76 -1.90
C LEU A 154 -12.94 4.51 -0.93
N ASP A 155 -13.81 3.81 -0.20
CA ASP A 155 -14.60 4.41 0.88
C ASP A 155 -13.70 4.91 2.02
N SER A 156 -12.69 4.11 2.41
CA SER A 156 -11.80 4.44 3.53
C SER A 156 -10.97 5.71 3.30
N ILE A 157 -10.62 6.00 2.04
CA ILE A 157 -9.87 7.19 1.64
C ILE A 157 -10.79 8.35 1.24
N LYS A 158 -12.10 8.24 1.48
CA LYS A 158 -13.14 9.23 1.09
C LYS A 158 -13.12 9.55 -0.40
N PHE A 159 -12.85 8.56 -1.24
CA PHE A 159 -13.00 8.68 -2.69
C PHE A 159 -14.43 8.36 -3.12
N THR A 160 -15.01 7.32 -2.51
CA THR A 160 -16.44 6.99 -2.64
C THR A 160 -17.13 7.07 -1.29
N LYS A 161 -18.46 7.12 -1.32
CA LYS A 161 -19.32 6.99 -0.16
C LYS A 161 -20.37 5.93 -0.41
N ARG A 162 -20.46 4.95 0.48
CA ARG A 162 -21.50 3.92 0.44
C ARG A 162 -22.84 4.47 0.91
N ILE A 163 -23.87 4.27 0.10
CA ILE A 163 -25.28 4.56 0.39
C ILE A 163 -26.05 3.27 0.12
N GLU A 164 -26.48 2.59 1.19
CA GLU A 164 -27.10 1.26 1.12
C GLU A 164 -26.22 0.23 0.38
N ASN A 165 -26.64 -0.18 -0.83
CA ASN A 165 -25.96 -1.15 -1.68
C ASN A 165 -24.99 -0.50 -2.69
N ASP A 166 -25.11 0.80 -2.88
CA ASP A 166 -24.44 1.57 -3.92
C ASP A 166 -23.35 2.46 -3.36
N ARG A 167 -22.49 2.95 -4.24
CA ARG A 167 -21.49 3.96 -3.96
C ARG A 167 -21.61 5.13 -4.90
N VAL A 168 -21.49 6.32 -4.35
CA VAL A 168 -21.37 7.59 -5.07
C VAL A 168 -19.97 8.16 -4.86
N LEU A 169 -19.58 9.13 -5.68
CA LEU A 169 -18.36 9.90 -5.41
C LEU A 169 -18.56 10.75 -4.15
N PHE A 170 -17.50 10.88 -3.35
CA PHE A 170 -17.52 11.67 -2.12
C PHE A 170 -17.58 13.18 -2.41
#